data_AF-A0A2G6BQI1-F1
#
_entry.id   AF-A0A2G6BQI1-F1
#
_cell.length_a   1.000
_cell.length_b   1.000
_cell.length_c   1.000
_cell.angle_alpha   90.00
_cell.angle_beta   90.00
_cell.angle_gamma   90.00
#
_symmetry.space_group_name_H-M   'P 1'
#
loop_
_entity.id
_entity.type
_entity.pdbx_description
1 polymer ?
#
loop_
_entity_poly.entity_id
_entity_poly.type
_entity_poly.pdbx_seq_one_letter_code
_entity_poly.pdbx_strand_id
1 'polypeptide(L)'
;MRYFIIIFLLSTILRSELSDSVIAPSLSFIIPGGGQFYNKQYIRGSIYSGIELAFFYGIYYSVDKVNYYRDQKSNLSHEDPLYQEKKQFYKRRIKRYRRERNNYTWLTVATVLLSAGDAFVTTKFKEFYKRAGDGKGIDIKTSYNGIALIYNFN
;
A
#
# COMPACT_ATOMS: atom_id res chain seq x y z
N MET A 1 -24.96 3.77 -3.09
CA MET A 1 -24.08 4.97 -3.13
C MET A 1 -22.59 4.70 -2.90
N ARG A 2 -22.16 3.79 -2.01
CA ARG A 2 -20.73 3.61 -1.67
C ARG A 2 -19.79 3.24 -2.82
N TYR A 3 -20.23 2.40 -3.77
CA TYR A 3 -19.40 1.98 -4.91
C TYR A 3 -19.29 3.04 -6.01
N PHE A 4 -20.20 4.02 -6.02
CA PHE A 4 -20.24 5.06 -7.07
C PHE A 4 -19.02 5.98 -7.01
N ILE A 5 -18.53 6.29 -5.80
CA ILE A 5 -17.34 7.12 -5.61
C ILE A 5 -16.07 6.39 -6.08
N ILE A 6 -15.96 5.09 -5.77
CA ILE A 6 -14.82 4.28 -6.20
C ILE A 6 -14.80 4.15 -7.72
N ILE A 7 -15.95 3.86 -8.34
CA ILE A 7 -16.07 3.76 -9.80
C ILE A 7 -15.79 5.11 -10.47
N PHE A 8 -16.27 6.21 -9.89
CA PHE A 8 -16.02 7.56 -10.39
C PHE A 8 -14.53 7.92 -10.32
N LEU A 9 -13.87 7.69 -9.18
CA LEU A 9 -12.42 7.91 -9.02
C LEU A 9 -11.59 7.02 -9.95
N LEU A 10 -11.98 5.75 -10.12
CA LEU A 10 -11.33 4.85 -11.07
C LEU A 10 -11.46 5.38 -12.51
N SER A 11 -12.65 5.88 -12.88
CA SER A 11 -12.93 6.40 -14.21
C SER A 11 -12.15 7.69 -14.51
N THR A 12 -11.97 8.56 -13.51
CA THR A 12 -11.15 9.78 -13.68
C THR A 12 -9.68 9.45 -13.85
N ILE A 13 -9.16 8.45 -13.13
CA ILE A 13 -7.75 8.02 -13.27
C ILE A 13 -7.54 7.36 -14.65
N LEU A 14 -8.45 6.47 -15.06
CA LEU A 14 -8.39 5.78 -16.35
C LEU A 14 -8.54 6.71 -17.57
N ARG A 15 -9.21 7.85 -17.39
CA ARG A 15 -9.52 8.81 -18.47
C ARG A 15 -8.65 10.08 -18.42
N SER A 16 -7.69 10.13 -17.51
CA SER A 16 -6.83 11.30 -17.33
C SER A 16 -5.67 11.30 -18.34
N GLU A 17 -5.35 12.45 -18.93
CA GLU A 17 -4.08 12.69 -19.63
C GLU A 17 -2.89 12.86 -18.64
N LEU A 18 -3.03 12.34 -17.42
CA LEU A 18 -1.99 12.42 -16.41
C LEU A 18 -0.81 11.52 -16.81
N SER A 19 0.40 11.98 -16.50
CA SER A 19 1.59 11.16 -16.73
C SER A 19 1.49 9.82 -15.99
N ASP A 20 2.07 8.78 -16.57
CA ASP A 20 2.19 7.45 -15.94
C ASP A 20 2.77 7.54 -14.53
N SER A 21 3.64 8.53 -14.30
CA SER A 21 4.24 8.83 -13.00
C SER A 21 3.21 9.20 -11.92
N VAL A 22 2.03 9.69 -12.29
CA VAL A 22 0.94 10.02 -11.34
C VAL A 22 -0.08 8.87 -11.27
N ILE A 23 -0.36 8.20 -12.38
CA ILE A 23 -1.35 7.10 -12.44
C ILE A 23 -0.86 5.88 -11.65
N ALA A 24 0.38 5.45 -11.85
CA ALA A 24 0.94 4.28 -11.18
C ALA A 24 0.88 4.35 -9.64
N PRO A 25 1.40 5.40 -8.96
CA PRO A 25 1.29 5.49 -7.50
C PRO A 25 -0.16 5.61 -7.02
N SER A 26 -1.03 6.28 -7.76
CA SER A 26 -2.45 6.44 -7.41
C SER A 26 -3.17 5.09 -7.36
N LEU A 27 -2.86 4.18 -8.28
CA LEU A 27 -3.44 2.83 -8.30
C LEU A 27 -3.06 2.01 -7.07
N SER A 28 -1.88 2.20 -6.47
CA SER A 28 -1.48 1.49 -5.24
C SER A 28 -2.35 1.85 -4.03
N PHE A 29 -3.01 3.01 -4.01
CA PHE A 29 -3.93 3.38 -2.92
C PHE A 29 -5.31 2.72 -3.05
N ILE A 30 -5.67 2.27 -4.24
CA ILE A 30 -6.99 1.72 -4.54
C ILE A 30 -6.94 0.20 -4.53
N ILE A 31 -5.92 -0.35 -5.20
CA ILE A 31 -5.76 -1.79 -5.39
C ILE A 31 -4.42 -2.18 -4.77
N PRO A 32 -4.39 -3.22 -3.93
CA PRO A 32 -3.14 -3.75 -3.41
C PRO A 32 -2.14 -4.05 -4.53
N GLY A 33 -0.90 -3.55 -4.40
CA GLY A 33 0.13 -3.65 -5.43
C GLY A 33 -0.21 -3.01 -6.80
N GLY A 34 -1.27 -2.22 -6.92
CA GLY A 34 -1.84 -1.73 -8.18
C GLY A 34 -0.85 -0.96 -9.06
N GLY A 35 -0.01 -0.10 -8.48
CA GLY A 35 1.00 0.64 -9.23
C GLY A 35 2.09 -0.22 -9.85
N GLN A 36 2.39 -1.36 -9.24
CA GLN A 36 3.37 -2.32 -9.74
C GLN A 36 2.81 -3.15 -10.90
N PHE A 37 1.55 -3.55 -10.80
CA PHE A 37 0.84 -4.21 -11.90
C PHE A 37 0.70 -3.28 -13.11
N TYR A 38 0.38 -2.01 -12.91
CA TYR A 38 0.40 -0.99 -13.97
C TYR A 38 1.78 -0.93 -14.65
N ASN A 39 2.83 -0.97 -13.84
CA ASN A 39 4.21 -0.99 -14.30
C ASN A 39 4.68 -2.34 -14.89
N LYS A 40 3.79 -3.34 -15.06
CA LYS A 40 4.12 -4.69 -15.53
C LYS A 40 5.16 -5.41 -14.66
N GLN A 41 5.33 -4.99 -13.41
CA GLN A 41 6.22 -5.61 -12.44
C GLN A 41 5.46 -6.63 -11.59
N TYR A 42 5.05 -7.73 -12.20
CA TYR A 42 4.15 -8.70 -11.57
C TYR A 42 4.71 -9.31 -10.28
N ILE A 43 6.02 -9.60 -10.22
CA ILE A 43 6.63 -10.16 -9.01
C ILE A 43 6.55 -9.17 -7.86
N ARG A 44 6.91 -7.90 -8.10
CA ARG A 44 6.81 -6.84 -7.07
C ARG A 44 5.36 -6.60 -6.67
N GLY A 45 4.46 -6.53 -7.66
CA GLY A 45 3.02 -6.38 -7.42
C GLY A 45 2.46 -7.49 -6.54
N SER A 46 2.81 -8.75 -6.78
CA SER A 46 2.41 -9.89 -5.95
C SER A 46 2.95 -9.81 -4.52
N ILE A 47 4.21 -9.38 -4.34
CA ILE A 47 4.79 -9.20 -3.00
C ILE A 47 4.04 -8.11 -2.22
N TYR A 48 3.87 -6.93 -2.81
CA TYR A 48 3.13 -5.84 -2.15
C TYR A 48 1.69 -6.25 -1.83
N SER A 49 1.00 -6.87 -2.80
CA SER A 49 -0.36 -7.35 -2.60
C SER A 49 -0.46 -8.37 -1.47
N GLY A 50 0.46 -9.34 -1.43
CA GLY A 50 0.48 -10.36 -0.38
C GLY A 50 0.68 -9.76 1.01
N ILE A 51 1.61 -8.82 1.16
CA ILE A 51 1.87 -8.12 2.43
C ILE A 51 0.65 -7.27 2.83
N GLU A 52 0.11 -6.48 1.91
CA GLU A 52 -1.04 -5.61 2.17
C GLU A 52 -2.28 -6.44 2.56
N LEU A 53 -2.56 -7.53 1.85
CA LEU A 53 -3.65 -8.46 2.18
C LEU A 53 -3.46 -9.10 3.56
N ALA A 54 -2.24 -9.50 3.92
CA ALA A 54 -1.94 -10.04 5.24
C ALA A 54 -2.22 -9.01 6.35
N PHE A 55 -1.85 -7.74 6.15
CA PHE A 55 -2.15 -6.69 7.12
C PHE A 55 -3.64 -6.35 7.18
N PHE A 56 -4.33 -6.28 6.04
CA PHE A 56 -5.79 -6.13 6.02
C PHE A 56 -6.50 -7.25 6.78
N TYR A 57 -6.06 -8.49 6.59
CA TYR A 57 -6.56 -9.63 7.37
C TYR A 57 -6.28 -9.47 8.87
N GLY A 58 -5.07 -9.02 9.24
CA GLY A 58 -4.71 -8.71 10.63
C GLY A 58 -5.61 -7.64 11.26
N ILE A 59 -5.97 -6.58 10.53
CA ILE A 59 -6.93 -5.56 10.96
C ILE A 59 -8.30 -6.19 11.18
N TYR A 60 -8.81 -6.92 10.18
CA TYR A 60 -10.12 -7.56 10.23
C TYR A 60 -10.23 -8.50 11.44
N TYR A 61 -9.26 -9.41 11.59
CA TYR A 61 -9.20 -10.34 12.71
C TYR A 61 -9.14 -9.62 14.07
N SER A 62 -8.36 -8.54 14.17
CA SER A 62 -8.26 -7.76 15.40
C SER A 62 -9.57 -7.06 15.74
N VAL A 63 -10.31 -6.55 14.75
CA VAL A 63 -11.63 -5.94 14.95
C VAL A 63 -12.64 -6.98 15.43
N ASP A 64 -12.67 -8.15 14.78
CA ASP A 64 -13.55 -9.26 15.16
C ASP A 64 -13.30 -9.67 16.62
N LYS A 65 -12.04 -9.90 17.01
CA LYS A 65 -11.69 -10.23 18.40
C LYS A 65 -12.05 -9.13 19.38
N VAL A 66 -11.85 -7.86 19.02
CA VAL A 66 -12.25 -6.73 19.87
C VAL A 66 -13.76 -6.74 20.13
N ASN A 67 -14.58 -7.09 19.15
CA ASN A 67 -16.02 -7.18 19.29
C ASN A 67 -16.41 -8.41 20.12
N TYR A 68 -15.88 -9.58 19.78
CA TYR A 68 -16.08 -10.81 20.55
C TYR A 68 -15.81 -10.62 22.05
N TYR A 69 -14.65 -10.09 22.43
CA TYR A 69 -14.33 -9.88 23.85
C TYR A 69 -15.12 -8.74 24.49
N ARG A 70 -15.64 -7.79 23.70
CA ARG A 70 -16.53 -6.73 24.21
C ARG A 70 -17.88 -7.33 24.58
N ASP A 71 -18.42 -8.20 23.75
CA ASP A 71 -19.72 -8.86 23.96
C ASP A 71 -19.65 -9.83 25.14
N GLN A 72 -18.58 -10.62 25.23
CA GLN A 72 -18.33 -11.48 26.39
C GLN A 72 -18.22 -10.68 27.70
N LYS A 73 -17.65 -9.48 27.64
CA LYS A 73 -17.55 -8.58 28.80
C LYS A 73 -18.90 -7.95 29.16
N SER A 74 -19.74 -7.60 28.19
CA SER A 74 -21.06 -7.00 28.46
C SER A 74 -22.04 -8.01 29.03
N ASN A 75 -21.92 -9.28 28.66
CA ASN A 75 -22.79 -10.37 29.12
C ASN A 75 -22.32 -10.99 30.45
N LEU A 76 -21.31 -10.40 31.10
CA LEU A 76 -20.75 -10.92 32.34
C LEU A 76 -21.66 -10.60 33.53
N SER A 77 -22.16 -11.64 34.21
CA SER A 77 -23.00 -11.49 35.40
C SER A 77 -22.20 -10.93 36.58
N HIS A 78 -22.76 -9.94 37.29
CA HIS A 78 -22.15 -9.35 38.48
C HIS A 78 -22.14 -10.29 39.69
N GLU A 79 -22.96 -11.34 39.66
CA GLU A 79 -23.09 -12.35 40.72
C GLU A 79 -22.01 -13.44 40.61
N ASP A 80 -21.23 -13.45 39.52
CA ASP A 80 -20.15 -14.42 39.31
C ASP A 80 -19.04 -14.20 40.36
N PRO A 81 -18.65 -15.23 41.14
CA PRO A 81 -17.55 -15.13 42.10
C PRO A 81 -16.23 -14.67 41.49
N LEU A 82 -16.04 -14.91 40.18
CA LEU A 82 -14.86 -14.53 39.41
C LEU A 82 -15.08 -13.27 38.56
N TYR A 83 -16.15 -12.49 38.81
CA TYR A 83 -16.52 -11.32 38.00
C TYR A 83 -15.34 -10.37 37.76
N GLN A 84 -14.62 -10.00 38.81
CA GLN A 84 -13.51 -9.03 38.69
C GLN A 84 -12.35 -9.59 37.86
N GLU A 85 -12.00 -10.86 38.05
CA GLU A 85 -10.94 -11.52 37.30
C GLU A 85 -11.30 -11.63 35.82
N LYS A 86 -12.51 -12.12 35.49
CA LYS A 86 -13.03 -12.22 34.12
C LYS A 86 -13.12 -10.84 33.45
N LYS A 87 -13.62 -9.83 34.15
CA LYS A 87 -13.69 -8.44 33.66
C LYS A 87 -12.29 -7.90 33.33
N GLN A 88 -11.30 -8.14 34.19
CA GLN A 88 -9.91 -7.76 33.91
C GLN A 88 -9.31 -8.54 32.74
N PHE A 89 -9.58 -9.84 32.64
CA PHE A 89 -9.17 -10.68 31.52
C PHE A 89 -9.69 -10.11 30.18
N TYR A 90 -10.98 -9.85 30.06
CA TYR A 90 -11.56 -9.27 28.85
C TYR A 90 -11.03 -7.87 28.55
N LYS A 91 -10.87 -7.01 29.56
CA LYS A 91 -10.25 -5.68 29.38
C LYS A 91 -8.83 -5.80 28.79
N ARG A 92 -8.01 -6.73 29.30
CA ARG A 92 -6.64 -6.97 28.80
C ARG A 92 -6.68 -7.45 27.34
N ARG A 93 -7.55 -8.41 27.00
CA ARG A 93 -7.71 -8.91 25.63
C ARG A 93 -8.15 -7.81 24.67
N ILE A 94 -9.19 -7.04 25.01
CA ILE A 94 -9.65 -5.90 24.20
C ILE A 94 -8.51 -4.89 23.96
N LYS A 95 -7.74 -4.54 25.00
CA LYS A 95 -6.62 -3.60 24.88
C LYS A 95 -5.53 -4.14 23.96
N ARG A 96 -5.20 -5.44 24.05
CA ARG A 96 -4.23 -6.11 23.18
C ARG A 96 -4.68 -6.05 21.72
N TYR A 97 -5.88 -6.53 21.39
CA TYR A 97 -6.35 -6.53 20.00
C TYR A 97 -6.58 -5.13 19.43
N ARG A 98 -6.92 -4.13 20.26
CA ARG A 98 -6.93 -2.72 19.83
C ARG A 98 -5.55 -2.22 19.42
N ARG A 99 -4.50 -2.62 20.14
CA ARG A 99 -3.11 -2.29 19.79
C ARG A 99 -2.68 -3.02 18.52
N GLU A 100 -2.98 -4.30 18.39
CA GLU A 100 -2.69 -5.09 17.19
C GLU A 100 -3.37 -4.48 15.95
N ARG A 101 -4.66 -4.15 16.05
CA ARG A 101 -5.38 -3.43 14.99
C ARG A 101 -4.65 -2.14 14.60
N ASN A 102 -4.29 -1.31 15.58
CA ASN A 102 -3.57 -0.06 15.32
C ASN A 102 -2.21 -0.31 14.64
N ASN A 103 -1.46 -1.31 15.10
CA ASN A 103 -0.19 -1.67 14.48
C ASN A 103 -0.37 -2.12 13.03
N TYR A 104 -1.31 -3.03 12.75
CA TYR A 104 -1.59 -3.46 11.38
C TYR A 104 -2.10 -2.31 10.51
N THR A 105 -2.90 -1.39 11.04
CA THR A 105 -3.34 -0.18 10.32
C THR A 105 -2.14 0.68 9.93
N TRP A 106 -1.22 0.97 10.86
CA TRP A 106 -0.03 1.76 10.54
C TRP A 106 0.92 1.05 9.58
N LEU A 107 1.09 -0.27 9.73
CA LEU A 107 1.87 -1.07 8.79
C LEU A 107 1.25 -1.05 7.38
N THR A 108 -0.08 -1.17 7.28
CA THR A 108 -0.78 -1.06 6.00
C THR A 108 -0.55 0.30 5.34
N VAL A 109 -0.72 1.39 6.09
CA VAL A 109 -0.49 2.75 5.58
C VAL A 109 0.96 2.92 5.10
N ALA A 110 1.94 2.46 5.90
CA ALA A 110 3.34 2.53 5.52
C ALA A 110 3.63 1.72 4.24
N THR A 111 3.10 0.50 4.13
CA THR A 111 3.30 -0.35 2.96
C THR A 111 2.66 0.23 1.70
N VAL A 112 1.45 0.77 1.78
CA VAL A 112 0.79 1.42 0.64
C VAL A 112 1.59 2.63 0.16
N LEU A 113 2.11 3.45 1.07
CA LEU A 113 2.98 4.59 0.72
C LEU A 113 4.30 4.13 0.07
N LEU A 114 4.92 3.06 0.58
CA LEU A 114 6.11 2.47 -0.01
C LEU A 114 5.84 1.89 -1.40
N SER A 115 4.72 1.20 -1.58
CA SER A 115 4.27 0.65 -2.86
C SER A 115 4.04 1.75 -3.89
N ALA A 116 3.36 2.84 -3.50
CA ALA A 116 3.15 4.01 -4.34
C ALA A 116 4.48 4.70 -4.70
N GLY A 117 5.36 4.92 -3.72
CA GLY A 117 6.68 5.50 -3.94
C GLY A 117 7.55 4.69 -4.90
N ASP A 118 7.62 3.36 -4.72
CA ASP A 118 8.38 2.48 -5.62
C ASP A 118 7.80 2.48 -7.05
N ALA A 119 6.47 2.53 -7.18
CA ALA A 119 5.81 2.66 -8.48
C ALA A 119 6.11 4.00 -9.15
N PHE A 120 6.10 5.11 -8.40
CA PHE A 120 6.47 6.44 -8.89
C PHE A 120 7.92 6.47 -9.41
N VAL A 121 8.86 6.01 -8.60
CA VAL A 121 10.29 5.98 -8.93
C VAL A 121 10.54 5.09 -10.15
N THR A 122 9.91 3.92 -10.20
CA THR A 122 9.96 3.02 -11.36
C THR A 122 9.54 3.74 -12.64
N THR A 123 8.42 4.45 -12.60
CA THR A 123 7.92 5.14 -13.79
C THR A 123 8.88 6.24 -14.23
N LYS A 124 9.46 6.99 -13.28
CA LYS A 124 10.46 8.01 -13.59
C LYS A 124 11.72 7.45 -14.23
N PHE A 125 12.21 6.31 -13.75
CA PHE A 125 13.32 5.62 -14.41
C PHE A 125 12.94 5.17 -15.82
N LYS A 126 11.75 4.59 -16.04
CA LYS A 126 11.30 4.22 -17.39
C LYS A 126 11.23 5.42 -18.34
N GLU A 127 10.67 6.54 -17.87
CA GLU A 127 10.63 7.81 -18.63
C GLU A 127 12.05 8.28 -18.96
N PHE A 128 12.98 8.24 -18.00
CA PHE A 128 14.37 8.62 -18.19
C PHE A 128 15.09 7.73 -19.22
N TYR A 129 15.01 6.40 -19.08
CA TYR A 129 15.65 5.47 -20.00
C TYR A 129 15.07 5.55 -21.41
N LYS A 130 13.75 5.75 -21.54
CA LYS A 130 13.12 5.97 -22.85
C LYS A 130 13.66 7.23 -23.52
N ARG A 131 13.76 8.34 -22.78
CA ARG A 131 14.35 9.59 -23.30
C ARG A 131 15.83 9.44 -23.68
N ALA A 132 16.61 8.73 -22.87
CA ALA A 132 18.02 8.46 -23.15
C ALA A 132 18.21 7.55 -24.38
N GLY A 133 17.39 6.50 -24.51
CA GLY A 133 17.43 5.57 -25.66
C GLY A 133 16.91 6.16 -26.97
N ASP A 134 15.97 7.10 -26.91
CA ASP A 134 15.44 7.82 -28.08
C ASP A 134 16.36 8.97 -28.55
N GLY A 135 17.62 9.03 -28.08
CA GLY A 135 18.60 10.06 -28.45
C GLY A 135 18.35 11.45 -27.84
N LYS A 136 17.40 11.56 -26.89
CA LYS A 136 17.03 12.80 -26.18
C LYS A 136 17.56 12.83 -24.73
N GLY A 137 18.69 12.17 -24.48
CA GLY A 137 19.39 12.14 -23.19
C GLY A 137 20.86 11.77 -23.37
N ILE A 138 21.63 11.82 -22.28
CA ILE A 138 23.09 11.64 -22.25
C ILE A 138 23.51 10.39 -23.04
N ASP A 139 24.17 10.60 -24.17
CA ASP A 139 24.74 9.54 -25.00
C ASP A 139 26.16 9.28 -24.51
N ILE A 140 26.42 8.07 -24.01
CA ILE A 140 27.74 7.67 -23.54
C ILE A 140 28.43 6.97 -24.70
N LYS A 141 29.27 7.71 -25.43
CA LYS A 141 30.11 7.13 -26.47
C LYS A 141 31.51 6.85 -25.91
N THR A 142 31.89 5.58 -25.94
CA THR A 142 33.27 5.15 -25.69
C THR A 142 34.08 5.37 -26.96
N SER A 143 35.06 6.27 -26.90
CA SER A 143 36.06 6.51 -27.95
C SER A 143 37.37 5.84 -27.54
N TYR A 144 38.23 5.52 -28.52
CA TYR A 144 39.52 4.85 -28.32
C TYR A 144 40.45 5.56 -27.31
N ASN A 145 40.22 6.84 -27.01
CA ASN A 145 41.00 7.64 -26.04
C ASN A 145 40.22 8.08 -24.78
N GLY A 146 39.00 7.59 -24.54
CA GLY A 146 38.27 7.91 -23.31
C GLY A 146 36.74 7.75 -23.37
N ILE A 147 36.10 8.00 -22.23
CA ILE A 147 34.64 8.04 -22.09
C ILE A 147 34.16 9.47 -22.34
N ALA A 148 33.39 9.70 -23.41
CA ALA A 148 32.78 10.99 -23.68
C ALA A 148 31.30 10.96 -23.25
N LEU A 149 30.92 11.90 -22.37
CA LEU A 149 29.53 12.16 -22.01
C LEU A 149 29.00 13.24 -22.95
N ILE A 150 28.13 12.87 -23.90
CA ILE A 150 27.52 13.81 -24.84
C ILE A 150 26.10 14.12 -24.36
N TYR A 151 25.88 15.35 -23.89
CA TYR A 151 24.56 15.83 -23.49
C TYR A 151 23.91 16.57 -24.66
N ASN A 152 22.93 15.96 -25.33
CA ASN A 152 22.16 16.64 -26.37
C ASN A 152 21.02 17.45 -25.75
N PHE A 153 21.13 18.78 -25.82
CA PHE A 153 19.98 19.67 -25.64
C PHE A 153 19.21 19.75 -26.96
N ASN A 154 17.94 19.39 -26.92
CA ASN A 154 16.95 19.75 -27.94
C ASN A 154 15.83 20.50 -27.24
#